data_AF-A0A101IR53-F1
#
_entry.id   AF-A0A101IR53-F1
#
_cell.length_a   1.000
_cell.length_b   1.000
_cell.length_c   1.000
_cell.angle_alpha   90.00
_cell.angle_beta   90.00
_cell.angle_gamma   90.00
#
_symmetry.space_group_name_H-M   'P 1'
#
loop_
_entity.id
_entity.type
_entity.pdbx_description
1 polymer ?
#
loop_
_entity_poly.entity_id
_entity_poly.type
_entity_poly.pdbx_seq_one_letter_code
_entity_poly.pdbx_strand_id
1 'polypeptide(L)' 'MNNQTEINKFLKSETIKNNSDILFIYDARMSNPNGDPDDENKPRMDYNRNINLVSDVRL' A
#
# COMPACT_ATOMS: atom_id res chain seq x y z
N MET A 1 -12.12 -40.65 -10.16
CA MET A 1 -12.26 -39.45 -9.31
C MET A 1 -12.26 -38.25 -10.23
N ASN A 2 -13.29 -37.40 -10.16
CA ASN A 2 -13.59 -36.42 -11.21
C ASN A 2 -12.64 -35.21 -11.17
N ASN A 3 -12.05 -34.87 -12.31
CA ASN A 3 -11.16 -33.72 -12.52
C ASN A 3 -11.75 -32.39 -11.99
N GLN A 4 -13.08 -32.28 -11.95
CA GLN A 4 -13.78 -31.13 -11.40
C GLN A 4 -13.49 -30.89 -9.91
N THR A 5 -13.33 -31.96 -9.13
CA THR A 5 -13.09 -31.86 -7.68
C THR A 5 -11.69 -31.32 -7.39
N GLU A 6 -10.68 -31.69 -8.20
CA GLU A 6 -9.33 -31.14 -8.06
C GLU A 6 -9.27 -29.67 -8.48
N ILE A 7 -9.93 -29.31 -9.60
CA ILE A 7 -10.03 -27.91 -10.05
C ILE A 7 -10.64 -27.02 -8.95
N ASN A 8 -11.73 -27.47 -8.33
CA ASN A 8 -12.39 -26.72 -7.27
C ASN A 8 -11.53 -26.56 -6.00
N LYS A 9 -10.56 -27.46 -5.77
CA LYS A 9 -9.59 -27.35 -4.67
C LYS A 9 -8.54 -26.27 -4.95
N PHE A 10 -8.08 -26.14 -6.20
CA PHE A 10 -7.12 -25.11 -6.60
C PHE A 10 -7.75 -23.70 -6.69
N LEU A 11 -9.04 -23.62 -6.99
CA LEU A 11 -9.78 -22.34 -7.06
C LEU A 11 -10.16 -21.76 -5.70
N LYS A 12 -10.08 -22.55 -4.62
CA LYS A 12 -10.49 -22.11 -3.30
C LYS A 12 -9.33 -21.37 -2.64
N SER A 13 -9.28 -20.05 -2.82
CA SER A 13 -8.41 -19.22 -1.99
C SER A 13 -8.82 -19.39 -0.53
N GLU A 14 -7.83 -19.58 0.34
CA GLU A 14 -8.12 -19.58 1.77
C GLU A 14 -8.59 -18.17 2.16
N THR A 15 -9.80 -18.10 2.69
CA THR A 15 -10.32 -16.84 3.24
C THR A 15 -9.49 -16.48 4.46
N ILE A 16 -9.00 -15.24 4.52
CA ILE A 16 -8.29 -14.72 5.69
C ILE A 16 -9.24 -14.80 6.90
N LYS A 17 -8.83 -15.54 7.94
CA LYS A 17 -9.68 -15.82 9.12
C LYS A 17 -9.49 -14.82 10.26
N ASN A 18 -8.35 -14.12 10.28
CA ASN A 18 -7.94 -13.24 11.35
C ASN A 18 -7.68 -11.83 10.81
N ASN A 19 -8.00 -10.81 11.60
CA ASN A 19 -7.52 -9.46 11.34
C ASN A 19 -5.99 -9.39 11.53
N SER A 20 -5.34 -8.53 10.74
CA SER A 20 -3.92 -8.23 10.84
C SER A 20 -3.68 -6.73 10.63
N ASP A 21 -2.83 -6.15 11.46
CA ASP A 21 -2.28 -4.82 11.22
C ASP A 21 -0.92 -4.95 10.51
N ILE A 22 -0.64 -4.01 9.60
CA ILE A 22 0.61 -3.99 8.84
C ILE A 22 1.30 -2.64 9.06
N LEU A 23 2.54 -2.68 9.56
CA LEU A 23 3.44 -1.54 9.55
C LEU A 23 4.34 -1.63 8.32
N PHE A 24 4.09 -0.75 7.34
CA PHE A 24 4.89 -0.65 6.13
C PHE A 24 5.94 0.46 6.27
N ILE A 25 7.22 0.13 6.09
CA ILE A 25 8.34 1.07 6.20
C ILE A 25 9.17 0.98 4.91
N TYR A 26 9.46 2.13 4.31
CA TYR A 26 10.35 2.23 3.15
C TYR A 26 11.27 3.46 3.30
N ASP A 27 12.44 3.41 2.65
CA ASP A 27 13.37 4.55 2.53
C ASP A 27 13.23 5.18 1.14
N ALA A 28 13.52 6.47 1.03
CA ALA A 28 13.48 7.23 -0.21
C ALA A 28 14.65 8.23 -0.22
N ARG A 29 15.45 8.23 -1.29
CA ARG A 29 16.63 9.12 -1.42
C ARG A 29 16.57 9.89 -2.71
N MET A 30 16.83 11.20 -2.63
CA MET A 30 16.86 12.10 -3.79
C MET A 30 15.61 11.95 -4.69
N SER A 31 14.45 11.72 -4.07
CA SER A 31 13.19 11.49 -4.76
C SER A 31 12.08 12.34 -4.15
N ASN A 32 10.98 12.49 -4.89
CA ASN A 32 9.74 13.06 -4.37
C ASN A 32 8.67 11.96 -4.28
N PRO A 33 8.53 11.28 -3.13
CA PRO A 33 7.64 10.13 -3.02
C PRO A 33 6.16 10.52 -3.12
N ASN A 34 5.81 11.74 -2.73
CA ASN A 34 4.44 12.24 -2.83
C ASN A 34 4.44 13.75 -3.09
N GLY A 35 4.18 14.12 -4.33
CA GLY A 35 4.12 15.52 -4.74
C GLY A 35 2.85 16.21 -4.28
N ASP A 36 2.99 17.48 -3.92
CA ASP A 36 1.86 18.35 -3.64
C ASP A 36 1.31 18.96 -4.93
N PRO A 37 0.06 18.65 -5.35
CA PRO A 37 -0.56 19.23 -6.54
C PRO A 37 -0.78 20.74 -6.42
N ASP A 38 -0.85 21.27 -5.20
CA ASP A 38 -1.08 22.70 -4.94
C ASP A 38 0.23 23.49 -4.77
N ASP A 39 1.38 22.82 -4.67
CA ASP A 39 2.70 23.45 -4.48
C ASP A 39 3.74 22.89 -5.48
N GLU A 40 3.46 23.06 -6.77
CA GLU A 40 4.38 22.78 -7.89
C GLU A 40 5.02 21.38 -7.86
N ASN A 41 4.30 20.39 -7.31
CA ASN A 41 4.82 19.03 -7.12
C ASN A 41 6.11 19.00 -6.27
N LYS A 42 6.25 19.88 -5.27
CA LYS A 42 7.22 19.71 -4.18
C LYS A 42 6.81 18.54 -3.27
N PRO A 43 7.71 17.98 -2.44
CA PRO A 43 7.32 16.99 -1.44
C PRO A 43 6.20 17.51 -0.54
N ARG A 44 5.12 16.75 -0.43
CA ARG A 44 3.99 17.10 0.42
C ARG A 44 4.42 17.10 1.89
N MET A 45 4.18 18.20 2.60
CA MET A 45 4.69 18.42 3.95
C MET A 45 3.57 18.84 4.92
N ASP A 46 3.56 18.24 6.11
CA ASP A 46 2.85 18.76 7.28
C ASP A 46 3.76 19.75 8.01
N TYR A 47 3.58 21.05 7.72
CA TYR A 47 4.42 22.11 8.29
C TYR A 47 4.31 22.23 9.82
N ASN A 48 3.19 21.82 10.42
CA ASN A 48 3.03 21.91 11.87
C ASN A 48 3.85 20.83 12.59
N ARG A 49 3.98 19.65 11.97
CA ARG A 49 4.70 18.50 12.53
C ARG A 49 6.12 18.35 11.98
N ASN A 50 6.47 19.11 10.94
CA ASN A 50 7.73 19.04 10.23
C ASN A 50 8.05 17.62 9.71
N ILE A 51 7.05 16.98 9.10
CA ILE A 51 7.17 15.65 8.47
C ILE A 51 6.65 15.68 7.03
N ASN A 52 7.20 14.80 6.19
CA ASN A 52 6.64 14.56 4.86
C ASN A 52 5.42 13.64 4.95
N LEU A 53 4.44 13.88 4.09
CA LEU A 53 3.22 13.09 4.00
C LEU A 53 3.22 12.27 2.71
N VAL A 54 2.93 10.98 2.82
CA VAL A 54 2.60 10.13 1.68
C VAL A 54 1.17 9.65 1.82
N SER A 55 0.32 10.02 0.86
CA SER A 55 -1.08 9.63 0.86
C SER A 55 -1.23 8.16 0.47
N ASP A 56 -2.30 7.55 0.96
CA ASP A 56 -2.71 6.18 0.61
C ASP A 56 -2.85 5.97 -0.91
N VAL A 57 -3.37 6.94 -1.65
CA VAL A 57 -3.48 6.88 -3.13
C VAL A 57 -2.13 6.89 -3.87
N ARG A 58 -1.00 7.00 -3.15
CA ARG A 58 0.33 7.04 -3.75
C ARG A 58 1.04 5.67 -3.75
N LEU A 59 0.61 4.74 -2.89
CA LEU A 59 1.20 3.42 -2.69
C LEU A 59 0.33 2.32 -3.29
#